data_AF-A0A8H6RFZ0-F1
#
_entry.id   AF-A0A8H6RFZ0-F1
#
_cell.length_a   1.000
_cell.length_b   1.000
_cell.length_c   1.000
_cell.angle_alpha   90.00
_cell.angle_beta   90.00
_cell.angle_gamma   90.00
#
_symmetry.space_group_name_H-M   'P 1'
#
loop_
_entity.id
_entity.type
_entity.pdbx_description
1 polymer ?
#
loop_
_entity_poly.entity_id
_entity_poly.type
_entity_poly.pdbx_seq_one_letter_code
_entity_poly.pdbx_strand_id
1 'polypeptide(L)'
;MPRDVARLRFLSNQLLIRLPGLIKIVRCLRNGVETEANMVRVNHLIEQLKELQDDTAESGMLHRVQVVKTSEAEDIEFVPVSFEFKDVLELEAAVLYWKSHMFLGNLQLKLSELSQSKIDTTQEILDVMERMGCNIMMAHQYAKARPQHTHSRGMVAMGTAWMSVWALWDHIPELKGIDRGRWRSWTLQKFNEAIKVWHIQACDQDMNQTSDLFAGGPLVGFLVRAYALA
;
A
#
# COMPACT_ATOMS: atom_id res chain seq x y z
N MET A 1 -8.99 -15.86 -15.85
CA MET A 1 -8.10 -14.76 -15.41
C MET A 1 -6.82 -14.82 -16.24
N PRO A 2 -6.37 -13.71 -16.85
CA PRO A 2 -5.16 -13.66 -17.67
C PRO A 2 -3.90 -14.06 -16.89
N ARG A 3 -2.87 -14.55 -17.58
CA ARG A 3 -1.65 -15.12 -16.97
C ARG A 3 -0.96 -14.13 -16.04
N ASP A 4 -0.79 -12.88 -16.49
CA ASP A 4 -0.10 -11.84 -15.72
C ASP A 4 -0.89 -11.47 -14.46
N VAL A 5 -2.21 -11.32 -14.57
CA VAL A 5 -3.11 -11.05 -13.43
C VAL A 5 -3.06 -12.20 -12.41
N ALA A 6 -3.06 -13.45 -12.88
CA ALA A 6 -2.94 -14.62 -12.04
C ALA A 6 -1.58 -14.67 -11.32
N ARG A 7 -0.50 -14.32 -12.02
CA ARG A 7 0.86 -14.23 -11.48
C ARG A 7 0.97 -13.18 -10.39
N LEU A 8 0.49 -11.95 -10.64
CA LEU A 8 0.50 -10.87 -9.65
C LEU A 8 -0.30 -11.26 -8.41
N ARG A 9 -1.48 -11.85 -8.58
CA ARG A 9 -2.29 -12.34 -7.45
C ARG A 9 -1.55 -13.41 -6.63
N PHE A 10 -0.89 -14.35 -7.30
CA PHE A 10 -0.10 -15.38 -6.64
C PHE A 10 1.05 -14.76 -5.83
N LEU A 11 1.83 -13.87 -6.42
CA LEU A 11 2.96 -13.20 -5.77
C LEU A 11 2.50 -12.35 -4.58
N SER A 12 1.40 -11.63 -4.72
CA SER A 12 0.83 -10.84 -3.63
C SER A 12 0.40 -11.70 -2.46
N ASN A 13 -0.21 -12.86 -2.71
CA ASN A 13 -0.56 -13.81 -1.65
C ASN A 13 0.70 -14.37 -0.97
N GLN A 14 1.75 -14.66 -1.74
CA GLN A 14 3.03 -15.09 -1.19
C GLN A 14 3.66 -14.01 -0.28
N LEU A 15 3.56 -12.73 -0.65
CA LEU A 15 3.98 -11.61 0.19
C LEU A 15 3.13 -11.52 1.46
N LEU A 16 1.81 -11.53 1.35
CA LEU A 16 0.91 -11.37 2.49
C LEU A 16 1.04 -12.48 3.55
N ILE A 17 1.43 -13.70 3.15
CA ILE A 17 1.70 -14.78 4.10
C ILE A 17 2.99 -14.52 4.90
N ARG A 18 3.99 -13.87 4.29
CA ARG A 18 5.33 -13.69 4.87
C ARG A 18 5.53 -12.34 5.56
N LEU A 19 4.83 -11.30 5.11
CA LEU A 19 4.87 -9.94 5.67
C LEU A 19 4.61 -9.90 7.18
N PRO A 20 3.62 -10.63 7.76
CA PRO A 20 3.41 -10.64 9.21
C PRO A 20 4.65 -11.08 10.01
N GLY A 21 5.43 -12.02 9.46
CA GLY A 21 6.68 -12.46 10.05
C GLY A 21 7.71 -11.33 10.09
N LEU A 22 7.85 -10.58 8.99
CA LEU A 22 8.72 -9.42 8.93
C LEU A 22 8.27 -8.33 9.90
N ILE A 23 6.98 -7.96 9.88
CA ILE A 23 6.36 -6.97 10.79
C ILE A 23 6.67 -7.31 12.25
N LYS A 24 6.54 -8.59 12.63
CA LYS A 24 6.84 -9.06 13.98
C LYS A 24 8.31 -8.83 14.35
N ILE A 25 9.24 -9.13 13.45
CA ILE A 25 10.67 -8.94 13.73
C ILE A 25 11.01 -7.44 13.81
N VAL A 26 10.50 -6.61 12.89
CA VAL A 26 10.66 -5.15 12.96
C VAL A 26 10.14 -4.60 14.28
N ARG A 27 8.98 -5.07 14.75
CA ARG A 27 8.42 -4.71 16.06
C ARG A 27 9.35 -5.09 17.22
N CYS A 28 9.95 -6.28 17.19
CA CYS A 28 10.92 -6.70 18.20
C CYS A 28 12.14 -5.78 18.22
N LEU A 29 12.68 -5.42 17.05
CA LEU A 29 13.81 -4.50 16.92
C LEU A 29 13.45 -3.11 17.47
N ARG A 30 12.28 -2.57 17.13
CA ARG A 30 11.78 -1.27 17.64
C ARG A 30 11.66 -1.24 19.16
N ASN A 31 11.37 -2.37 19.79
CA ASN A 31 11.25 -2.50 21.23
C ASN A 31 12.61 -2.77 21.93
N GLY A 32 13.73 -2.63 21.23
CA GLY A 32 15.08 -2.83 21.77
C GLY A 32 15.46 -4.30 21.96
N VAL A 33 14.68 -5.25 21.41
CA VAL A 33 15.02 -6.68 21.40
C VAL A 33 15.87 -6.98 20.15
N GLU A 34 17.01 -6.29 20.07
CA GLU A 34 17.97 -6.46 18.99
C GLU A 34 18.84 -7.70 19.25
N THR A 35 18.85 -8.62 18.31
CA THR A 35 19.78 -9.74 18.29
C THR A 35 20.37 -9.84 16.90
N GLU A 36 21.64 -10.21 16.80
CA GLU A 36 22.30 -10.46 15.51
C GLU A 36 21.53 -11.48 14.67
N ALA A 37 20.95 -12.49 15.33
CA ALA A 37 20.07 -13.47 14.71
C ALA A 37 18.79 -12.84 14.10
N ASN A 38 18.20 -11.84 14.76
CA ASN A 38 17.05 -11.10 14.22
C ASN A 38 17.44 -10.30 12.97
N MET A 39 18.61 -9.66 12.96
CA MET A 39 19.09 -8.89 11.81
C MET A 39 19.40 -9.76 10.60
N VAL A 40 20.09 -10.89 10.79
CA VAL A 40 20.33 -11.87 9.71
C VAL A 40 19.02 -12.39 9.14
N ARG A 41 18.05 -12.73 10.01
CA ARG A 41 16.74 -13.22 9.60
C ARG A 41 15.94 -12.17 8.83
N VAL A 42 16.02 -10.89 9.23
CA VAL A 42 15.37 -9.78 8.54
C VAL A 42 15.95 -9.58 7.15
N ASN A 43 17.28 -9.53 7.02
CA ASN A 43 17.93 -9.34 5.73
C ASN A 43 17.60 -10.50 4.79
N HIS A 44 17.67 -11.74 5.26
CA HIS A 44 17.30 -12.91 4.46
C HIS A 44 15.83 -12.86 4.01
N LEU A 45 14.92 -12.49 4.91
CA LEU A 45 13.50 -12.39 4.58
C LEU A 45 13.22 -11.26 3.59
N ILE A 46 13.89 -10.11 3.71
CA ILE A 46 13.75 -9.02 2.74
C ILE A 46 14.17 -9.47 1.35
N GLU A 47 15.33 -10.10 1.20
CA GLU A 47 15.80 -10.55 -0.11
C GLU A 47 14.83 -11.54 -0.76
N GLN A 48 14.32 -12.50 0.03
CA GLN A 48 13.27 -13.42 -0.45
C GLN A 48 11.98 -12.72 -0.86
N LEU A 49 11.60 -11.62 -0.21
CA LEU A 49 10.38 -10.87 -0.54
C LEU A 49 10.58 -9.97 -1.76
N LYS A 50 11.80 -9.43 -1.98
CA LYS A 50 12.14 -8.68 -3.20
C LYS A 50 12.04 -9.55 -4.46
N GLU A 51 12.42 -10.82 -4.37
CA GLU A 51 12.26 -11.80 -5.47
C GLU A 51 10.79 -12.05 -5.87
N LEU A 52 9.82 -11.58 -5.09
CA LEU A 52 8.40 -11.68 -5.41
C LEU A 52 7.87 -10.50 -6.24
N GLN A 53 8.71 -9.53 -6.57
CA GLN A 53 8.39 -8.49 -7.54
C GLN A 53 8.53 -9.04 -8.97
N ASP A 54 7.56 -8.72 -9.83
CA ASP A 54 7.52 -9.18 -11.21
C ASP A 54 7.08 -8.04 -12.13
N ASP A 55 8.05 -7.20 -12.51
CA ASP A 55 7.83 -6.01 -13.34
C ASP A 55 7.29 -6.36 -14.72
N THR A 56 7.58 -7.56 -15.22
CA THR A 56 7.07 -8.05 -16.50
C THR A 56 5.58 -8.34 -16.41
N ALA A 57 5.14 -9.08 -15.38
CA ALA A 57 3.73 -9.33 -15.14
C ALA A 57 2.96 -8.03 -14.81
N GLU A 58 3.58 -7.11 -14.07
CA GLU A 58 2.98 -5.81 -13.79
C GLU A 58 2.76 -5.00 -15.08
N SER A 59 3.79 -4.88 -15.91
CA SER A 59 3.72 -4.18 -17.19
C SER A 59 2.69 -4.82 -18.12
N GLY A 60 2.67 -6.16 -18.21
CA GLY A 60 1.69 -6.90 -19.01
C GLY A 60 0.24 -6.67 -18.55
N MET A 61 0.02 -6.52 -17.24
CA MET A 61 -1.28 -6.15 -16.70
C MET A 61 -1.63 -4.68 -16.99
N LEU A 62 -0.70 -3.74 -16.81
CA LEU A 62 -0.90 -2.32 -17.10
C LEU A 62 -1.21 -2.05 -18.58
N HIS A 63 -0.61 -2.79 -19.51
CA HIS A 63 -0.95 -2.70 -20.94
C HIS A 63 -2.39 -3.08 -21.29
N ARG A 64 -3.09 -3.74 -20.36
CA ARG A 64 -4.49 -4.16 -20.53
C ARG A 64 -5.48 -3.21 -19.86
N VAL A 65 -4.97 -2.31 -19.03
CA VAL A 65 -5.74 -1.26 -18.36
C VAL A 65 -5.85 -0.07 -19.29
N GLN A 66 -7.07 0.48 -19.44
CA GLN A 66 -7.27 1.71 -20.18
C GLN A 66 -7.00 2.91 -19.28
N VAL A 67 -6.40 3.96 -19.84
CA VAL A 67 -6.20 5.22 -19.13
C VAL A 67 -7.28 6.20 -19.60
N VAL A 68 -8.15 6.58 -18.68
CA VAL A 68 -9.27 7.49 -18.91
C VAL A 68 -9.08 8.79 -18.15
N LYS A 69 -9.76 9.87 -18.56
CA LYS A 69 -9.75 11.12 -17.78
C LYS A 69 -10.52 10.92 -16.48
N THR A 70 -9.99 11.47 -15.41
CA THR A 70 -10.65 11.46 -14.10
C THR A 70 -11.94 12.27 -14.16
N SER A 71 -13.02 11.67 -13.70
CA SER A 71 -14.37 12.21 -13.83
C SER A 71 -14.79 13.12 -12.67
N GLU A 72 -14.20 12.96 -11.50
CA GLU A 72 -14.57 13.70 -10.29
C GLU A 72 -13.73 14.96 -10.20
N ALA A 73 -14.39 16.13 -10.21
CA ALA A 73 -13.70 17.43 -10.27
C ALA A 73 -12.73 17.65 -9.10
N GLU A 74 -13.06 17.13 -7.91
CA GLU A 74 -12.20 17.19 -6.72
C GLU A 74 -10.93 16.35 -6.83
N ASP A 75 -10.91 15.35 -7.73
CA ASP A 75 -9.80 14.41 -7.88
C ASP A 75 -8.85 14.81 -9.01
N ILE A 76 -9.32 15.58 -10.00
CA ILE A 76 -8.55 15.94 -11.20
C ILE A 76 -7.20 16.60 -10.87
N GLU A 77 -7.16 17.42 -9.82
CA GLU A 77 -5.93 18.09 -9.39
C GLU A 77 -4.85 17.08 -8.95
N PHE A 78 -5.25 16.04 -8.22
CA PHE A 78 -4.35 15.03 -7.67
C PHE A 78 -4.06 13.91 -8.69
N VAL A 79 -5.12 13.45 -9.34
CA VAL A 79 -5.15 12.32 -10.25
C VAL A 79 -5.90 12.79 -11.50
N PRO A 80 -5.21 13.32 -12.52
CA PRO A 80 -5.88 13.83 -13.73
C PRO A 80 -6.38 12.71 -14.67
N VAL A 81 -5.80 11.52 -14.52
CA VAL A 81 -6.15 10.32 -15.28
C VAL A 81 -6.34 9.14 -14.33
N SER A 82 -7.29 8.28 -14.65
CA SER A 82 -7.64 7.10 -13.87
C SER A 82 -7.55 5.84 -14.71
N PHE A 83 -7.44 4.70 -14.03
CA PHE A 83 -7.44 3.40 -14.66
C PHE A 83 -8.86 2.88 -14.84
N GLU A 84 -9.13 2.35 -16.02
CA GLU A 84 -10.31 1.56 -16.32
C GLU A 84 -9.87 0.11 -16.58
N PHE A 85 -10.19 -0.76 -15.63
CA PHE A 85 -9.86 -2.17 -15.69
C PHE A 85 -10.91 -2.95 -16.49
N LYS A 86 -10.57 -4.15 -16.95
CA LYS A 86 -11.55 -5.02 -17.64
C LYS A 86 -12.63 -5.52 -16.68
N ASP A 87 -12.23 -5.94 -15.48
CA ASP A 87 -13.12 -6.48 -14.47
C ASP A 87 -12.60 -6.22 -13.04
N VAL A 88 -13.40 -6.59 -12.04
CA VAL A 88 -13.05 -6.42 -10.62
C VAL A 88 -11.87 -7.32 -10.21
N LEU A 89 -11.70 -8.49 -10.81
CA LEU A 89 -10.62 -9.40 -10.44
C LEU A 89 -9.26 -8.84 -10.84
N GLU A 90 -9.20 -8.12 -11.96
CA GLU A 90 -8.01 -7.41 -12.40
C GLU A 90 -7.64 -6.26 -11.47
N LEU A 91 -8.64 -5.44 -11.08
CA LEU A 91 -8.48 -4.41 -10.06
C LEU A 91 -7.95 -5.01 -8.74
N GLU A 92 -8.62 -6.05 -8.23
CA GLU A 92 -8.27 -6.68 -6.96
C GLU A 92 -6.84 -7.22 -6.99
N ALA A 93 -6.43 -7.91 -8.05
CA ALA A 93 -5.08 -8.43 -8.19
C ALA A 93 -4.04 -7.31 -8.25
N ALA A 94 -4.31 -6.24 -9.01
CA ALA A 94 -3.41 -5.11 -9.16
C ALA A 94 -3.23 -4.35 -7.83
N VAL A 95 -4.34 -3.97 -7.18
CA VAL A 95 -4.33 -3.26 -5.89
C VAL A 95 -3.67 -4.12 -4.80
N LEU A 96 -3.91 -5.42 -4.79
CA LEU A 96 -3.28 -6.35 -3.85
C LEU A 96 -1.76 -6.42 -4.05
N TYR A 97 -1.31 -6.42 -5.30
CA TYR A 97 0.11 -6.42 -5.66
C TYR A 97 0.79 -5.12 -5.24
N TRP A 98 0.24 -3.97 -5.65
CA TRP A 98 0.81 -2.67 -5.31
C TRP A 98 0.87 -2.42 -3.81
N LYS A 99 -0.23 -2.66 -3.08
CA LYS A 99 -0.25 -2.39 -1.62
C LYS A 99 0.69 -3.30 -0.84
N SER A 100 0.85 -4.57 -1.26
CA SER A 100 1.73 -5.52 -0.56
C SER A 100 3.20 -5.14 -0.71
N HIS A 101 3.59 -4.65 -1.89
CA HIS A 101 4.93 -4.12 -2.12
C HIS A 101 5.15 -2.77 -1.44
N MET A 102 4.13 -1.91 -1.38
CA MET A 102 4.22 -0.68 -0.58
C MET A 102 4.44 -0.96 0.92
N PHE A 103 3.77 -1.97 1.48
CA PHE A 103 4.03 -2.40 2.86
C PHE A 103 5.46 -2.92 3.05
N LEU A 104 5.97 -3.70 2.08
CA LEU A 104 7.36 -4.16 2.09
C LEU A 104 8.33 -2.98 2.06
N GLY A 105 8.12 -2.03 1.15
CA GLY A 105 8.95 -0.82 1.03
C GLY A 105 8.97 -0.01 2.32
N ASN A 106 7.80 0.22 2.93
CA ASN A 106 7.73 0.95 4.20
C ASN A 106 8.48 0.22 5.33
N LEU A 107 8.37 -1.11 5.40
CA LEU A 107 9.14 -1.92 6.37
C LEU A 107 10.65 -1.81 6.13
N GLN A 108 11.09 -1.80 4.88
CA GLN A 108 12.51 -1.63 4.53
C GLN A 108 13.03 -0.25 4.94
N LEU A 109 12.26 0.81 4.69
CA LEU A 109 12.60 2.17 5.13
C LEU A 109 12.73 2.23 6.66
N LYS A 110 11.78 1.65 7.41
CA LYS A 110 11.87 1.56 8.87
C LYS A 110 13.06 0.76 9.37
N LEU A 111 13.41 -0.31 8.68
CA LEU A 111 14.61 -1.08 9.02
C LEU A 111 15.91 -0.30 8.74
N SER A 112 15.96 0.49 7.67
CA SER A 112 17.09 1.38 7.42
C SER A 112 17.21 2.46 8.50
N GLU A 113 16.09 3.02 8.98
CA GLU A 113 16.09 3.98 10.11
C GLU A 113 16.63 3.34 11.40
N LEU A 114 16.26 2.09 11.69
CA LEU A 114 16.62 1.39 12.92
C LEU A 114 18.07 0.87 12.92
N SER A 115 18.58 0.43 11.77
CA SER A 115 19.85 -0.30 11.68
C SER A 115 21.10 0.59 11.72
N GLN A 116 20.98 1.92 11.81
CA GLN A 116 22.06 2.92 11.67
C GLN A 116 22.90 2.81 10.37
N SER A 117 22.74 1.74 9.59
CA SER A 117 23.30 1.59 8.26
C SER A 117 22.44 2.41 7.31
N LYS A 118 23.05 3.43 6.70
CA LYS A 118 22.45 4.09 5.53
C LYS A 118 22.44 3.04 4.43
N ILE A 119 21.29 2.40 4.21
CA ILE A 119 21.13 1.51 3.08
C ILE A 119 20.97 2.43 1.86
N ASP A 120 21.94 2.38 0.94
CA ASP A 120 21.97 3.17 -0.31
C ASP A 120 20.73 2.92 -1.21
N THR A 121 19.90 1.93 -0.90
CA THR A 121 18.69 1.57 -1.65
C THR A 121 17.45 2.39 -1.25
N THR A 122 17.59 3.40 -0.37
CA THR A 122 16.44 4.21 0.11
C THR A 122 15.67 4.86 -1.05
N GLN A 123 16.38 5.45 -2.02
CA GLN A 123 15.73 6.11 -3.15
C GLN A 123 15.02 5.12 -4.08
N GLU A 124 15.64 3.96 -4.38
CA GLU A 124 15.02 2.92 -5.21
C GLU A 124 13.71 2.41 -4.60
N ILE A 125 13.68 2.25 -3.26
CA ILE A 125 12.45 1.87 -2.54
C ILE A 125 11.39 2.95 -2.69
N LEU A 126 11.76 4.23 -2.55
CA LEU A 126 10.83 5.35 -2.69
C LEU A 126 10.27 5.45 -4.10
N ASP A 127 11.09 5.28 -5.14
CA ASP A 127 10.64 5.31 -6.54
C ASP A 127 9.60 4.22 -6.82
N VAL A 128 9.83 3.01 -6.31
CA VAL A 128 8.87 1.89 -6.41
C VAL A 128 7.58 2.21 -5.65
N MET A 129 7.68 2.71 -4.42
CA MET A 129 6.51 3.08 -3.61
C MET A 129 5.71 4.23 -4.23
N GLU A 130 6.36 5.23 -4.81
CA GLU A 130 5.71 6.35 -5.50
C GLU A 130 4.92 5.85 -6.71
N ARG A 131 5.55 5.02 -7.56
CA ARG A 131 4.91 4.41 -8.73
C ARG A 131 3.69 3.58 -8.34
N MET A 132 3.82 2.73 -7.33
CA MET A 132 2.72 1.90 -6.83
C MET A 132 1.62 2.72 -6.17
N GLY A 133 2.00 3.75 -5.41
CA GLY A 133 1.06 4.71 -4.82
C GLY A 133 0.25 5.43 -5.89
N CYS A 134 0.91 5.93 -6.94
CA CYS A 134 0.24 6.51 -8.10
C CYS A 134 -0.73 5.52 -8.76
N ASN A 135 -0.32 4.27 -8.95
CA ASN A 135 -1.19 3.26 -9.53
C ASN A 135 -2.44 2.99 -8.67
N ILE A 136 -2.30 2.93 -7.35
CA ILE A 136 -3.43 2.80 -6.40
C ILE A 136 -4.36 4.02 -6.51
N MET A 137 -3.80 5.22 -6.53
CA MET A 137 -4.56 6.47 -6.67
C MET A 137 -5.36 6.50 -7.97
N MET A 138 -4.74 6.10 -9.09
CA MET A 138 -5.39 6.01 -10.40
C MET A 138 -6.49 4.95 -10.45
N ALA A 139 -6.40 3.89 -9.63
CA ALA A 139 -7.37 2.81 -9.58
C ALA A 139 -8.65 3.14 -8.79
N HIS A 140 -8.63 4.19 -7.97
CA HIS A 140 -9.72 4.54 -7.04
C HIS A 140 -11.08 4.73 -7.72
N GLN A 141 -11.13 5.52 -8.79
CA GLN A 141 -12.39 5.84 -9.46
C GLN A 141 -13.11 4.59 -9.97
N TYR A 142 -12.36 3.62 -10.51
CA TYR A 142 -12.93 2.37 -10.98
C TYR A 142 -13.47 1.52 -9.83
N ALA A 143 -12.80 1.52 -8.67
CA ALA A 143 -13.30 0.84 -7.47
C ALA A 143 -14.60 1.48 -6.97
N LYS A 144 -14.67 2.82 -6.97
CA LYS A 144 -15.82 3.61 -6.51
C LYS A 144 -17.05 3.47 -7.40
N ALA A 145 -16.88 3.47 -8.72
CA ALA A 145 -17.97 3.45 -9.71
C ALA A 145 -18.78 2.14 -9.78
N ARG A 146 -18.53 1.16 -8.89
CA ARG A 146 -19.20 -0.15 -8.90
C ARG A 146 -20.58 -0.15 -8.21
N PRO A 147 -21.56 -0.92 -8.73
CA PRO A 147 -22.87 -1.09 -8.09
C PRO A 147 -22.76 -1.64 -6.66
N GLN A 148 -23.68 -1.24 -5.77
CA GLN A 148 -23.66 -1.47 -4.31
C GLN A 148 -23.31 -2.90 -3.84
N HIS A 149 -23.75 -3.95 -4.55
CA HIS A 149 -23.44 -5.35 -4.18
C HIS A 149 -21.99 -5.77 -4.49
N THR A 150 -21.32 -5.08 -5.43
CA THR A 150 -19.89 -5.24 -5.78
C THR A 150 -19.00 -4.13 -5.23
N HIS A 151 -19.61 -3.01 -4.81
CA HIS A 151 -18.98 -1.86 -4.16
C HIS A 151 -18.21 -2.28 -2.90
N SER A 152 -18.78 -3.23 -2.14
CA SER A 152 -18.12 -3.79 -0.95
C SER A 152 -16.83 -4.52 -1.27
N ARG A 153 -16.70 -5.26 -2.38
CA ARG A 153 -15.46 -5.98 -2.72
C ARG A 153 -14.35 -5.07 -3.24
N GLY A 154 -14.68 -4.17 -4.17
CA GLY A 154 -13.73 -3.20 -4.72
C GLY A 154 -13.19 -2.23 -3.66
N MET A 155 -14.07 -1.67 -2.81
CA MET A 155 -13.66 -0.73 -1.78
C MET A 155 -12.97 -1.39 -0.57
N VAL A 156 -13.27 -2.66 -0.26
CA VAL A 156 -12.53 -3.41 0.78
C VAL A 156 -11.05 -3.56 0.42
N ALA A 157 -10.72 -3.81 -0.85
CA ALA A 157 -9.33 -3.83 -1.29
C ALA A 157 -8.65 -2.47 -1.14
N MET A 158 -9.40 -1.38 -1.40
CA MET A 158 -8.90 0.00 -1.36
C MET A 158 -8.59 0.52 0.04
N GLY A 159 -9.33 0.13 1.08
CA GLY A 159 -9.06 0.63 2.45
C GLY A 159 -7.61 0.39 2.89
N THR A 160 -7.15 -0.85 2.77
CA THR A 160 -5.73 -1.18 3.05
C THR A 160 -4.72 -0.61 2.05
N ALA A 161 -5.13 -0.40 0.79
CA ALA A 161 -4.27 0.24 -0.20
C ALA A 161 -4.06 1.73 0.14
N TRP A 162 -5.11 2.42 0.56
CA TRP A 162 -5.03 3.81 1.02
C TRP A 162 -4.17 3.97 2.26
N MET A 163 -4.16 2.99 3.17
CA MET A 163 -3.21 2.98 4.29
C MET A 163 -1.76 2.84 3.81
N SER A 164 -1.50 2.05 2.78
CA SER A 164 -0.17 1.96 2.19
C SER A 164 0.25 3.27 1.52
N VAL A 165 -0.67 3.95 0.82
CA VAL A 165 -0.45 5.30 0.26
C VAL A 165 -0.20 6.33 1.36
N TRP A 166 -0.91 6.25 2.49
CA TRP A 166 -0.69 7.15 3.61
C TRP A 166 0.76 7.11 4.12
N ALA A 167 1.34 5.90 4.20
CA ALA A 167 2.72 5.70 4.62
C ALA A 167 3.73 6.37 3.70
N LEU A 168 3.43 6.51 2.39
CA LEU A 168 4.28 7.20 1.42
C LEU A 168 4.56 8.65 1.83
N TRP A 169 3.56 9.31 2.42
CA TRP A 169 3.62 10.71 2.80
C TRP A 169 4.51 10.98 4.00
N ASP A 170 4.97 9.96 4.71
CA ASP A 170 6.01 10.13 5.73
C ASP A 170 7.38 10.42 5.10
N HIS A 171 7.57 10.02 3.84
CA HIS A 171 8.85 10.03 3.16
C HIS A 171 8.93 11.05 2.01
N ILE A 172 7.79 11.37 1.39
CA ILE A 172 7.72 12.29 0.25
C ILE A 172 7.15 13.65 0.69
N PRO A 173 7.94 14.75 0.62
CA PRO A 173 7.47 16.08 1.04
C PRO A 173 6.54 16.74 0.00
N GLU A 174 6.70 16.41 -1.27
CA GLU A 174 5.95 16.97 -2.40
C GLU A 174 5.88 15.94 -3.52
N LEU A 175 4.72 15.84 -4.18
CA LEU A 175 4.52 15.00 -5.36
C LEU A 175 3.70 15.77 -6.39
N LYS A 176 4.20 15.85 -7.64
CA LYS A 176 3.54 16.53 -8.77
C LYS A 176 3.16 18.00 -8.48
N GLY A 177 3.98 18.74 -7.73
CA GLY A 177 3.70 20.14 -7.41
C GLY A 177 2.70 20.35 -6.26
N ILE A 178 2.26 19.27 -5.60
CA ILE A 178 1.32 19.31 -4.49
C ILE A 178 2.05 18.88 -3.21
N ASP A 179 1.93 19.70 -2.17
CA ASP A 179 2.58 19.44 -0.89
C ASP A 179 1.95 18.25 -0.14
N ARG A 180 2.75 17.64 0.73
CA ARG A 180 2.36 16.53 1.60
C ARG A 180 1.08 16.78 2.39
N GLY A 181 0.83 17.99 2.87
CA GLY A 181 -0.34 18.30 3.68
C GLY A 181 -1.63 18.09 2.90
N ARG A 182 -1.67 18.62 1.68
CA ARG A 182 -2.79 18.45 0.75
C ARG A 182 -2.97 16.99 0.33
N TRP A 183 -1.88 16.28 0.05
CA TRP A 183 -1.92 14.84 -0.25
C TRP A 183 -2.49 14.01 0.90
N ARG A 184 -2.10 14.30 2.14
CA ARG A 184 -2.66 13.65 3.33
C ARG A 184 -4.15 13.93 3.47
N SER A 185 -4.57 15.19 3.37
CA SER A 185 -6.00 15.52 3.45
C SER A 185 -6.83 14.79 2.40
N TRP A 186 -6.37 14.76 1.15
CA TRP A 186 -7.05 14.03 0.08
C TRP A 186 -7.03 12.51 0.30
N THR A 187 -5.89 11.94 0.71
CA THR A 187 -5.78 10.51 1.01
C THR A 187 -6.72 10.09 2.15
N LEU A 188 -6.84 10.90 3.21
CA LEU A 188 -7.78 10.65 4.31
C LEU A 188 -9.23 10.66 3.81
N GLN A 189 -9.59 11.62 2.95
CA GLN A 189 -10.92 11.67 2.34
C GLN A 189 -11.20 10.36 1.57
N LYS A 190 -10.27 9.90 0.73
CA LYS A 190 -10.46 8.68 -0.07
C LYS A 190 -10.45 7.41 0.77
N PHE A 191 -9.67 7.35 1.83
CA PHE A 191 -9.75 6.28 2.82
C PHE A 191 -11.14 6.24 3.48
N ASN A 192 -11.66 7.38 3.95
CA ASN A 192 -12.98 7.47 4.57
C ASN A 192 -14.12 7.10 3.60
N GLU A 193 -13.99 7.45 2.32
CA GLU A 193 -14.89 6.95 1.28
C GLU A 193 -14.86 5.41 1.19
N ALA A 194 -13.67 4.80 1.24
CA ALA A 194 -13.49 3.34 1.16
C ALA A 194 -14.05 2.58 2.35
N ILE A 195 -13.94 3.13 3.56
CA ILE A 195 -14.44 2.49 4.79
C ILE A 195 -15.85 2.91 5.19
N LYS A 196 -16.53 3.74 4.38
CA LYS A 196 -17.86 4.30 4.69
C LYS A 196 -18.89 3.22 5.05
N VAL A 197 -18.81 2.04 4.45
CA VAL A 197 -19.70 0.89 4.71
C VAL A 197 -19.58 0.35 6.14
N TRP A 198 -18.49 0.64 6.83
CA TRP A 198 -18.30 0.25 8.24
C TRP A 198 -18.92 1.27 9.21
N HIS A 199 -19.52 2.36 8.71
CA HIS A 199 -20.08 3.44 9.52
C HIS A 199 -19.07 4.05 10.49
N ILE A 200 -17.82 4.13 10.05
CA ILE A 200 -16.67 4.66 10.80
C ILE A 200 -16.09 5.84 10.01
N GLN A 201 -15.54 6.80 10.74
CA GLN A 201 -14.74 7.88 10.17
C GLN A 201 -13.38 7.90 10.88
N ALA A 202 -12.31 7.84 10.10
CA ALA A 202 -10.95 7.97 10.56
C ALA A 202 -10.49 9.43 10.53
N CYS A 203 -9.58 9.75 11.43
CA CYS A 203 -8.79 10.99 11.42
C CYS A 203 -7.30 10.69 11.13
N ASP A 204 -6.48 11.74 11.00
CA ASP A 204 -5.03 11.63 10.79
C ASP A 204 -4.35 10.74 11.83
N GLN A 205 -4.77 10.83 13.10
CA GLN A 205 -4.20 10.02 14.17
C GLN A 205 -4.46 8.53 13.93
N ASP A 206 -5.65 8.16 13.48
CA ASP A 206 -6.00 6.76 13.20
C ASP A 206 -5.18 6.24 12.01
N MET A 207 -5.01 7.06 10.97
CA MET A 207 -4.19 6.71 9.81
C MET A 207 -2.71 6.54 10.19
N ASN A 208 -2.16 7.44 11.01
CA ASN A 208 -0.79 7.34 11.51
C ASN A 208 -0.59 6.07 12.33
N GLN A 209 -1.50 5.77 13.27
CA GLN A 209 -1.42 4.56 14.09
C GLN A 209 -1.51 3.28 13.26
N THR A 210 -2.40 3.27 12.26
CA THR A 210 -2.64 2.07 11.45
C THR A 210 -1.57 1.87 10.39
N SER A 211 -1.03 2.94 9.81
CA SER A 211 0.17 2.88 8.97
C SER A 211 1.36 2.35 9.76
N ASP A 212 1.57 2.87 10.98
CA ASP A 212 2.67 2.44 11.85
C ASP A 212 2.54 0.96 12.26
N LEU A 213 1.31 0.46 12.48
CA LEU A 213 1.05 -0.96 12.73
C LEU A 213 1.68 -1.88 11.66
N PHE A 214 1.46 -1.55 10.37
CA PHE A 214 2.01 -2.32 9.25
C PHE A 214 3.53 -2.15 9.11
N ALA A 215 4.11 -1.17 9.80
CA ALA A 215 5.55 -0.91 9.89
C ALA A 215 6.17 -1.44 11.21
N GLY A 216 5.50 -2.37 11.90
CA GLY A 216 5.99 -2.95 13.17
C GLY A 216 5.71 -2.10 14.41
N GLY A 217 4.84 -1.10 14.30
CA GLY A 217 4.40 -0.23 15.40
C GLY A 217 3.56 -0.95 16.46
N PRO A 218 3.17 -0.24 17.53
CA PRO A 218 2.41 -0.80 18.64
C PRO A 218 1.00 -1.21 18.20
N LEU A 219 0.42 -2.17 18.91
CA LEU A 219 -0.96 -2.66 18.68
C LEU A 219 -2.00 -1.75 19.37
N VAL A 220 -1.95 -0.45 19.08
CA VAL A 220 -2.79 0.57 19.73
C VAL A 220 -3.56 1.36 18.67
N GLY A 221 -4.85 1.59 18.92
CA GLY A 221 -5.74 2.31 18.02
C GLY A 221 -6.97 1.48 17.65
N PHE A 222 -8.07 2.13 17.30
CA PHE A 222 -9.31 1.39 17.01
C PHE A 222 -9.24 0.69 15.64
N LEU A 223 -8.72 1.37 14.61
CA LEU A 223 -8.49 0.75 13.29
C LEU A 223 -7.45 -0.36 13.39
N VAL A 224 -6.42 -0.17 14.23
CA VAL A 224 -5.45 -1.20 14.54
C VAL A 224 -6.11 -2.46 15.09
N ARG A 225 -7.08 -2.34 16.00
CA ARG A 225 -7.86 -3.49 16.48
C ARG A 225 -8.70 -4.14 15.38
N ALA A 226 -9.30 -3.34 14.49
CA ALA A 226 -10.09 -3.86 13.38
C ALA A 226 -9.23 -4.65 12.37
N TYR A 227 -8.00 -4.22 12.10
CA TYR A 227 -7.09 -4.87 11.16
C TYR A 227 -6.20 -5.97 11.77
N ALA A 228 -5.93 -5.93 13.08
CA ALA A 228 -5.11 -6.95 13.75
C ALA A 228 -5.88 -8.24 14.09
N LEU A 229 -7.22 -8.20 14.06
CA LEU A 229 -8.11 -9.33 14.35
C LEU A 229 -8.75 -9.96 13.10
N ALA A 230 -8.48 -9.40 11.92
CA ALA A 230 -8.95 -9.90 10.61
C ALA A 230 -7.92 -10.83 9.98
#